data_AF-A0A7W0VTU7-F1
#
_entry.id   AF-A0A7W0VTU7-F1
#
_cell.length_a   1.000
_cell.length_b   1.000
_cell.length_c   1.000
_cell.angle_alpha   90.00
_cell.angle_beta   90.00
_cell.angle_gamma   90.00
#
_symmetry.space_group_name_H-M   'P 1'
#
loop_
_entity.id
_entity.type
_entity.pdbx_description
1 polymer ?
#
loop_
_entity_poly.entity_id
_entity_poly.type
_entity_poly.pdbx_seq_one_letter_code
_entity_poly.pdbx_strand_id
1 'polypeptide(L)'
;MTDKNTGMLSEIDRTTGGVLSSIHVGATPQQPAITSGNRLYIPLSGAAGIAVVEAGSTKGATMSLVRTIPAGTGSKPHIVSLSPDQKTLYVTVQGMDPRARPSTWTKSTTIDFDYCR
;
A
#
# COMPACT_ATOMS: atom_id res chain seq x y z
N MET A 1 2.55 -7.95 8.15
CA MET A 1 3.37 -8.84 7.29
C MET A 1 2.60 -9.11 6.01
N THR A 2 3.22 -9.03 4.85
CA THR A 2 2.58 -9.31 3.55
C THR A 2 3.03 -10.66 3.00
N ASP A 3 2.11 -11.40 2.40
CA ASP A 3 2.40 -12.64 1.66
C ASP A 3 2.12 -12.43 0.17
N LYS A 4 3.21 -12.40 -0.62
CA LYS A 4 3.17 -12.16 -2.07
C LYS A 4 2.42 -13.25 -2.84
N ASN A 5 2.36 -14.47 -2.31
CA ASN A 5 1.80 -15.63 -3.00
C ASN A 5 0.29 -15.69 -2.81
N THR A 6 -0.19 -15.37 -1.60
CA THR A 6 -1.61 -15.47 -1.24
C THR A 6 -2.35 -14.14 -1.30
N GLY A 7 -1.64 -13.01 -1.41
CA GLY A 7 -2.28 -11.68 -1.41
C GLY A 7 -2.71 -11.21 -0.03
N MET A 8 -2.20 -11.84 1.04
CA MET A 8 -2.62 -11.59 2.41
C MET A 8 -1.76 -10.52 3.09
N LEU A 9 -2.40 -9.73 3.94
CA LEU A 9 -1.77 -8.91 4.98
C LEU A 9 -2.15 -9.50 6.33
N SER A 10 -1.16 -9.86 7.14
CA SER A 10 -1.32 -10.39 8.49
C SER A 10 -0.77 -9.42 9.52
N GLU A 11 -1.56 -9.16 10.56
CA GLU A 11 -1.11 -8.50 11.79
C GLU A 11 -0.44 -9.53 12.70
N ILE A 12 0.74 -9.18 13.21
CA ILE A 12 1.57 -10.08 14.03
C ILE A 12 1.72 -9.48 15.42
N ASP A 13 1.45 -10.28 16.44
CA ASP A 13 1.78 -9.97 17.82
C ASP A 13 3.30 -9.92 17.97
N ARG A 14 3.84 -8.75 18.36
CA ARG A 14 5.29 -8.54 18.47
C ARG A 14 5.93 -9.29 19.64
N THR A 15 5.14 -9.67 20.65
CA THR A 15 5.61 -10.38 21.84
C THR A 15 5.63 -11.88 21.60
N THR A 16 4.60 -12.43 20.96
CA THR A 16 4.46 -13.89 20.76
C THR A 16 4.84 -14.36 19.36
N GLY A 17 4.90 -13.46 18.38
CA GLY A 17 5.07 -13.78 16.96
C GLY A 17 3.81 -14.38 16.32
N GLY A 18 2.70 -14.51 17.05
CA GLY A 18 1.45 -15.09 16.55
C GLY A 18 0.69 -14.15 15.61
N VAL A 19 -0.08 -14.71 14.68
CA VAL A 19 -0.99 -13.95 13.82
C VAL A 19 -2.22 -13.55 14.63
N LEU A 20 -2.52 -12.25 14.69
CA LEU A 20 -3.69 -11.71 15.37
C LEU A 20 -4.90 -11.63 14.45
N SER A 21 -4.68 -11.18 13.22
CA SER A 21 -5.71 -11.05 12.19
C SER A 21 -5.07 -11.05 10.80
N SER A 22 -5.84 -11.41 9.77
CA SER A 22 -5.39 -11.39 8.38
C SER A 22 -6.51 -10.95 7.44
N ILE A 23 -6.17 -10.19 6.41
CA ILE A 23 -7.08 -9.78 5.34
C ILE A 23 -6.44 -9.97 3.97
N HIS A 24 -7.25 -10.22 2.95
CA HIS A 24 -6.79 -10.25 1.57
C HIS A 24 -6.75 -8.82 1.02
N VAL A 25 -5.58 -8.37 0.54
CA VAL A 25 -5.36 -6.98 0.10
C VAL A 25 -5.16 -6.84 -1.41
N GLY A 26 -4.91 -7.95 -2.12
CA GLY A 26 -4.78 -7.98 -3.57
C GLY A 26 -3.56 -8.75 -4.06
N ALA A 27 -3.34 -8.77 -5.37
CA ALA A 27 -2.33 -9.62 -5.99
C ALA A 27 -0.89 -9.10 -5.79
N THR A 28 -0.02 -10.00 -5.30
CA THR A 28 1.42 -9.77 -5.10
C THR A 28 1.74 -8.51 -4.28
N PRO A 29 1.27 -8.44 -3.02
CA PRO A 29 1.60 -7.33 -2.14
C PRO A 29 3.10 -7.30 -1.84
N GLN A 30 3.64 -6.08 -1.80
CA GLN A 30 5.04 -5.78 -1.54
C GLN A 30 5.18 -5.06 -0.19
N GLN A 31 6.33 -4.44 0.04
CA GLN A 31 6.64 -3.80 1.31
C GLN A 31 5.66 -2.67 1.64
N PRO A 32 4.90 -2.76 2.75
CA PRO A 32 3.96 -1.71 3.15
C PRO A 32 4.67 -0.54 3.85
N ALA A 33 4.04 0.62 3.84
CA ALA A 33 4.33 1.75 4.71
C ALA A 33 3.12 2.04 5.60
N ILE A 34 3.34 2.51 6.83
CA ILE A 34 2.29 2.85 7.78
C ILE A 34 2.42 4.32 8.22
N THR A 35 1.30 5.01 8.30
CA THR A 35 1.19 6.37 8.86
C THR A 35 1.09 6.32 10.39
N SER A 36 1.27 7.46 11.05
CA SER A 36 1.01 7.61 12.49
C SER A 36 -0.46 7.43 12.87
N GLY A 37 -1.38 7.50 11.90
CA GLY A 37 -2.81 7.29 12.07
C GLY A 37 -3.26 5.85 11.81
N ASN A 38 -2.35 4.88 11.78
CA ASN A 38 -2.62 3.46 11.49
C ASN A 38 -3.17 3.15 10.09
N ARG A 39 -3.05 4.08 9.14
CA ARG A 39 -3.30 3.78 7.73
C ARG A 39 -2.06 3.16 7.08
N LEU A 40 -2.21 2.00 6.47
CA LEU A 40 -1.19 1.33 5.67
C LEU A 40 -1.40 1.58 4.18
N TYR A 41 -0.29 1.76 3.48
CA TYR A 41 -0.21 1.78 2.02
C TYR A 41 0.61 0.59 1.56
N ILE A 42 0.06 -0.24 0.67
CA ILE A 42 0.64 -1.52 0.27
C ILE A 42 0.73 -1.56 -1.25
N PRO A 43 1.94 -1.52 -1.84
CA PRO A 43 2.11 -1.71 -3.28
C PRO A 43 1.66 -3.11 -3.68
N LEU A 44 0.83 -3.21 -4.71
CA LEU A 44 0.33 -4.46 -5.27
C LEU A 44 0.90 -4.62 -6.67
N SER A 45 2.06 -5.28 -6.79
CA SER A 45 2.75 -5.38 -8.08
C SER A 45 1.99 -6.21 -9.10
N GLY A 46 1.18 -7.18 -8.64
CA GLY A 46 0.34 -8.03 -9.49
C GLY A 46 -1.00 -7.39 -9.87
N ALA A 47 -1.44 -6.40 -9.10
CA ALA A 47 -2.71 -5.69 -9.34
C ALA A 47 -2.52 -4.29 -9.93
N ALA A 48 -1.29 -3.87 -10.21
CA ALA A 48 -0.96 -2.55 -10.73
C ALA A 48 -1.59 -1.40 -9.92
N GLY A 49 -1.48 -1.47 -8.59
CA GLY A 49 -2.12 -0.52 -7.68
C GLY A 49 -1.50 -0.45 -6.28
N ILE A 50 -2.05 0.41 -5.44
CA ILE A 50 -1.67 0.59 -4.03
C ILE A 50 -2.91 0.36 -3.18
N ALA A 51 -2.92 -0.70 -2.36
CA ALA A 51 -3.95 -0.94 -1.37
C ALA A 51 -3.83 0.06 -0.21
N VAL A 52 -4.95 0.62 0.22
CA VAL A 52 -5.07 1.47 1.40
C VAL A 52 -5.86 0.71 2.45
N VAL A 53 -5.22 0.42 3.59
CA VAL A 53 -5.79 -0.37 4.68
C VAL A 53 -5.80 0.47 5.94
N GLU A 54 -6.90 0.47 6.70
CA GLU A 54 -6.86 0.91 8.10
C GLU A 54 -6.48 -0.27 8.98
N ALA A 55 -5.42 -0.14 9.76
CA ALA A 55 -5.13 -1.05 10.86
C ALA A 55 -5.88 -0.63 12.12
N GLY A 56 -6.33 -1.62 12.88
CA GLY A 56 -6.92 -1.39 14.18
C GLY A 56 -5.97 -0.63 15.12
N SER A 57 -6.50 0.29 15.92
CA SER A 57 -5.72 1.05 16.91
C SER A 57 -5.38 0.27 18.18
N THR A 58 -5.92 -0.94 18.33
CA THR A 58 -5.73 -1.80 19.50
C THR A 58 -5.47 -3.23 19.04
N LYS A 59 -4.82 -4.01 19.91
CA LYS A 59 -4.53 -5.43 19.67
C LYS A 59 -5.84 -6.18 19.39
N GLY A 60 -5.92 -6.82 18.21
CA GLY A 60 -7.09 -7.61 17.80
C GLY A 60 -8.22 -6.79 17.16
N ALA A 61 -8.05 -5.47 17.00
CA ALA A 61 -8.98 -4.69 16.18
C ALA A 61 -8.79 -5.05 14.70
N THR A 62 -9.91 -5.14 13.98
CA THR A 62 -9.94 -5.68 12.61
C THR A 62 -9.30 -4.71 11.61
N MET A 63 -8.36 -5.22 10.80
CA MET A 63 -7.87 -4.50 9.63
C MET A 63 -8.96 -4.40 8.56
N SER A 64 -9.03 -3.28 7.84
CA SER A 64 -10.00 -3.08 6.76
C SER A 64 -9.36 -2.51 5.50
N LEU A 65 -9.56 -3.18 4.37
CA LEU A 65 -9.18 -2.65 3.06
C LEU A 65 -10.18 -1.55 2.66
N VAL A 66 -9.72 -0.30 2.64
CA VAL A 66 -10.54 0.87 2.33
C VAL A 66 -10.75 1.02 0.83
N ARG A 67 -9.65 0.96 0.07
CA ARG A 67 -9.65 1.11 -1.39
C ARG A 67 -8.32 0.67 -2.00
N THR A 68 -8.31 0.56 -3.32
CA THR A 68 -7.08 0.40 -4.11
C THR A 68 -6.92 1.60 -5.04
N ILE A 69 -5.76 2.26 -4.98
CA ILE A 69 -5.40 3.36 -5.87
C ILE A 69 -4.73 2.76 -7.11
N PRO A 70 -5.24 2.99 -8.33
CA PRO A 70 -4.58 2.52 -9.55
C PRO A 70 -3.20 3.16 -9.73
N ALA A 71 -2.19 2.33 -10.03
CA ALA A 71 -0.83 2.77 -10.38
C ALA A 71 -0.59 2.81 -11.90
N GLY A 72 -1.64 2.57 -12.70
CA GLY A 72 -1.58 2.56 -14.17
C GLY A 72 -1.30 1.18 -14.74
N THR A 73 -1.83 0.92 -15.94
CA THR A 73 -1.75 -0.40 -16.60
C THR A 73 -0.31 -0.84 -16.84
N GLY A 74 -0.01 -2.10 -16.55
CA GLY A 74 1.33 -2.68 -16.71
C GLY A 74 2.35 -2.25 -15.66
N SER A 75 1.98 -1.33 -14.77
CA SER A 75 2.82 -0.94 -13.64
C SER A 75 2.97 -2.07 -12.61
N LYS A 76 4.15 -2.13 -12.00
CA LYS A 76 4.48 -3.06 -10.91
C LYS A 76 5.04 -2.24 -9.75
N PRO A 77 4.17 -1.59 -8.95
CA PRO A 77 4.61 -0.82 -7.79
C PRO A 77 5.25 -1.75 -6.75
N HIS A 78 6.34 -1.31 -6.12
CA HIS A 78 7.20 -2.20 -5.33
C HIS A 78 7.52 -1.70 -3.92
N ILE A 79 8.00 -0.47 -3.78
CA ILE A 79 8.33 0.12 -2.47
C ILE A 79 7.57 1.42 -2.32
N VAL A 80 7.05 1.66 -1.12
CA VAL A 80 6.43 2.92 -0.70
C VAL A 80 7.20 3.56 0.45
N SER A 81 7.27 4.88 0.46
CA SER A 81 7.71 5.68 1.62
C SER A 81 6.83 6.91 1.79
N LEU A 82 6.78 7.42 3.02
CA LEU A 82 6.02 8.62 3.37
C LEU A 82 6.98 9.82 3.54
N SER A 83 6.51 11.01 3.17
CA SER A 83 7.15 12.27 3.55
C SER A 83 7.11 12.47 5.07
N PRO A 84 8.00 13.31 5.65
CA PRO A 84 8.00 13.60 7.09
C PRO A 84 6.67 14.15 7.61
N ASP A 85 5.96 14.95 6.81
CA ASP A 85 4.64 15.49 7.15
C ASP A 85 3.48 14.51 6.88
N GLN A 86 3.78 13.32 6.35
CA GLN A 86 2.84 12.24 6.01
C GLN A 86 1.76 12.60 4.99
N LYS A 87 1.94 13.69 4.24
CA LYS A 87 0.99 14.13 3.21
C LYS A 87 1.29 13.57 1.82
N THR A 88 2.52 13.13 1.61
CA THR A 88 3.00 12.62 0.33
C THR A 88 3.46 11.17 0.48
N LEU A 89 3.00 10.31 -0.43
CA LEU A 89 3.52 8.95 -0.60
C LEU A 89 4.41 8.90 -1.86
N TYR A 90 5.63 8.39 -1.72
CA TYR A 90 6.52 8.09 -2.83
C TYR A 90 6.47 6.61 -3.16
N VAL A 91 6.30 6.28 -4.44
CA VAL A 91 6.18 4.88 -4.90
C VAL A 91 7.21 4.58 -5.98
N THR A 92 7.99 3.52 -5.80
CA THR A 92 8.83 2.97 -6.87
C THR A 92 8.02 2.01 -7.72
N VAL A 93 8.11 2.17 -9.05
CA VAL A 93 7.30 1.41 -9.99
C VAL A 93 8.17 0.81 -11.09
N GLN A 94 7.99 -0.48 -11.35
CA GLN A 94 8.64 -1.21 -12.43
C GLN A 94 7.66 -1.46 -13.59
N GLY A 95 8.17 -1.74 -14.78
CA GLY A 95 7.38 -2.28 -15.90
C GLY A 95 6.37 -1.33 -16.53
N MET A 96 6.27 -0.07 -16.08
CA MET A 96 5.37 0.91 -16.65
C MET A 96 5.72 1.19 -18.12
N ASP A 97 4.74 1.03 -19.01
CA ASP A 97 4.86 1.48 -20.39
C ASP A 97 5.05 3.01 -20.37
N PRO A 98 6.18 3.54 -20.88
CA PRO A 98 6.43 4.98 -20.90
C PRO A 98 5.39 5.77 -21.71
N ARG A 99 4.60 5.12 -22.58
CA ARG A 99 3.51 5.72 -23.36
C ARG A 99 2.18 5.75 -22.60
N ALA A 100 2.02 4.93 -21.57
CA ALA A 100 0.80 4.82 -20.76
C ALA A 100 0.89 5.65 -19.46
N ARG A 101 1.89 6.52 -19.33
CA ARG A 101 2.07 7.41 -18.18
C ARG A 101 0.91 8.40 -18.09
N PRO A 102 0.07 8.37 -17.03
CA PRO A 102 -0.84 9.47 -16.77
C PRO A 102 -0.03 10.75 -16.60
N SER A 103 -0.56 11.89 -17.04
CA SER A 103 0.13 13.19 -17.01
C SER A 103 0.55 13.65 -15.60
N THR A 104 0.05 12.98 -14.56
CA THR A 104 0.39 13.19 -13.14
C THR A 104 1.66 12.44 -12.69
N TRP A 105 2.41 11.78 -13.58
CA TRP A 105 3.56 10.93 -13.22
C TRP A 105 4.93 11.55 -13.61
N THR A 106 5.67 12.07 -12.63
CA THR A 106 7.12 12.34 -12.75
C THR A 106 7.95 11.25 -12.05
N LYS A 107 9.24 11.11 -12.42
CA LYS A 107 10.20 10.02 -12.09
C LYS A 107 10.25 9.54 -10.62
N SER A 108 9.68 10.28 -9.69
CA SER A 108 9.26 9.90 -8.35
C SER A 108 7.87 10.47 -8.18
N THR A 109 6.83 9.64 -8.21
CA THR A 109 5.47 10.18 -8.08
C THR A 109 5.18 10.44 -6.60
N THR A 110 4.68 11.64 -6.35
CA THR A 110 4.11 12.11 -5.10
C THR A 110 2.61 11.86 -5.23
N ILE A 111 2.06 10.91 -4.48
CA ILE A 111 0.61 10.88 -4.26
C ILE A 111 0.35 11.88 -3.13
N ASP A 112 -0.02 13.11 -3.49
CA ASP A 112 -0.50 14.11 -2.54
C ASP A 112 -1.95 13.80 -2.16
N PHE A 113 -2.20 13.63 -0.86
CA PHE A 113 -3.54 13.40 -0.32
C PHE A 113 -4.24 14.72 -0.01
N ASP A 114 -4.54 15.51 -1.04
CA ASP A 114 -5.61 16.51 -0.94
C ASP A 114 -6.89 15.92 -1.54
N TYR A 115 -7.69 15.30 -0.68
CA TYR A 115 -9.09 15.00 -0.96
C TYR A 115 -9.94 15.99 -0.15
N CYS A 116 -10.28 17.11 -0.77
CA CYS A 116 -11.37 17.96 -0.31
C CYS A 116 -12.11 18.59 -1.51
N ARG A 117 -13.04 17.82 -2.10
CA ARG A 117 -14.47 18.17 -2.28
C ARG A 117 -15.18 17.07 -3.06
#